data_AF-M7MKC2-F1
#
_entry.id   AF-M7MKC2-F1
#
_cell.length_a   1.000
_cell.length_b   1.000
_cell.length_c   1.000
_cell.angle_alpha   90.00
_cell.angle_beta   90.00
_cell.angle_gamma   90.00
#
_symmetry.space_group_name_H-M   'P 1'
#
loop_
_entity.id
_entity.type
_entity.pdbx_description
1 polymer ?
#
loop_
_entity_poly.entity_id
_entity_poly.type
_entity_poly.pdbx_seq_one_letter_code
_entity_poly.pdbx_strand_id
1 'polypeptide(L)'
;MGVVRMLQICIDEIKKETLKVLIEIDEKKKDYYLDLKIHEIRNQDYLKNYGEDKIYHILKDLDVSLGELIAINYPYELNEKIDKILDFDDYDENFEYLRKTQDGLLLYFLNYYANELISFLESKKTKSTQNVQNMKPNNEISKSVTIVKELGKTYIDFIKLNKKMDAEILLQYGNDPWADHTTIELKYEDAVKGYQQEIKTHLDDLYYSSNKDGFFYFDCSTKVYEQHYEQRKESYLQKIIDSTEEDFIASEVKYLTTPYLNRVIKFSEIDSMYYNSYINYEDKYRIPLIKKLKYLDVRLVPYHKAIIIKENQLLQNENGNDVCYGTDAEIVNVKESKTEIHNNNNNSDTDLKTSKQLTTNQIVLLLQEVGFFTHPKIEKATKEKQSELISKICGLNSKNIKTHIQKLDKKPSELGDNYQKDIDKIDDILNNLE
;
A
#
# COMPACT_ATOMS: atom_id res chain seq x y z
N MET A 1 -41.17 -18.92 -12.32
CA MET A 1 -40.65 -17.58 -11.93
C MET A 1 -39.16 -17.78 -11.70
N GLY A 2 -38.33 -17.34 -12.65
CA GLY A 2 -36.91 -17.69 -12.66
C GLY A 2 -36.16 -17.26 -11.39
N VAL A 3 -35.13 -18.02 -11.02
CA VAL A 3 -34.27 -17.81 -9.84
C VAL A 3 -33.72 -16.38 -9.76
N VAL A 4 -33.36 -15.79 -10.90
CA VAL A 4 -32.86 -14.41 -11.00
C VAL A 4 -33.90 -13.39 -10.50
N ARG A 5 -35.17 -13.56 -10.87
CA ARG A 5 -36.26 -12.68 -10.44
C ARG A 5 -36.58 -12.84 -8.96
N MET A 6 -36.46 -14.07 -8.43
CA MET A 6 -36.60 -14.30 -6.99
C MET A 6 -35.49 -13.58 -6.21
N LEU A 7 -34.23 -13.68 -6.68
CA LEU A 7 -33.12 -12.96 -6.07
C LEU A 7 -33.33 -11.45 -6.09
N GLN A 8 -33.73 -10.86 -7.21
CA GLN A 8 -34.03 -9.42 -7.30
C GLN A 8 -35.07 -8.96 -6.27
N ILE A 9 -36.16 -9.72 -6.11
CA ILE A 9 -37.20 -9.40 -5.14
C ILE A 9 -36.67 -9.50 -3.72
N CYS A 10 -35.90 -10.54 -3.40
CA CYS A 10 -35.26 -10.68 -2.10
C CYS A 10 -34.34 -9.50 -1.78
N ILE A 11 -33.57 -9.03 -2.76
CA ILE A 11 -32.67 -7.87 -2.59
C ILE A 11 -33.46 -6.58 -2.31
N ASP A 12 -34.55 -6.35 -3.04
CA ASP A 12 -35.42 -5.19 -2.80
C ASP A 12 -36.13 -5.25 -1.44
N GLU A 13 -36.50 -6.43 -0.99
CA GLU A 13 -37.05 -6.66 0.36
C GLU A 13 -36.01 -6.37 1.44
N ILE A 14 -34.79 -6.90 1.31
CA ILE A 14 -33.68 -6.64 2.25
C ILE A 14 -33.38 -5.14 2.33
N LYS A 15 -33.36 -4.43 1.19
CA LYS A 15 -33.18 -2.97 1.17
C LYS A 15 -34.30 -2.25 1.91
N LYS A 16 -35.56 -2.63 1.69
CA LYS A 16 -36.73 -2.03 2.37
C LYS A 16 -36.70 -2.28 3.87
N GLU A 17 -36.40 -3.51 4.30
CA GLU A 17 -36.29 -3.88 5.71
C GLU A 17 -35.15 -3.12 6.40
N THR A 18 -34.00 -3.03 5.75
CA THR A 18 -32.86 -2.24 6.25
C THR A 18 -33.26 -0.79 6.47
N LEU A 19 -33.98 -0.16 5.53
CA LEU A 19 -34.44 1.22 5.69
C LEU A 19 -35.41 1.38 6.86
N LYS A 20 -36.31 0.41 7.10
CA LYS A 20 -37.21 0.43 8.27
C LYS A 20 -36.41 0.38 9.56
N VAL A 21 -35.45 -0.55 9.67
CA VAL A 21 -34.59 -0.67 10.86
C VAL A 21 -33.79 0.61 11.08
N LEU A 22 -33.25 1.22 10.03
CA LEU A 22 -32.52 2.49 10.12
C LEU A 22 -33.37 3.67 10.61
N ILE A 23 -34.69 3.63 10.46
CA ILE A 23 -35.60 4.66 11.00
C ILE A 23 -35.82 4.44 12.50
N GLU A 24 -35.84 3.19 12.95
CA GLU A 24 -36.16 2.79 14.32
C GLU A 24 -34.96 2.85 15.28
N ILE A 25 -33.74 2.66 14.79
CA ILE A 25 -32.53 2.65 15.62
C ILE A 25 -31.96 4.05 15.89
N ASP A 26 -31.32 4.20 17.06
CA ASP A 26 -30.59 5.41 17.47
C ASP A 26 -29.54 5.81 16.42
N GLU A 27 -29.52 7.10 16.05
CA GLU A 27 -28.54 7.73 15.15
C GLU A 27 -27.09 7.30 15.41
N LYS A 28 -26.69 7.18 16.68
CA LYS A 28 -25.31 6.80 17.04
C LYS A 28 -24.98 5.34 16.76
N LYS A 29 -25.99 4.50 16.53
CA LYS A 29 -25.87 3.05 16.28
C LYS A 29 -26.11 2.67 14.82
N LYS A 30 -26.50 3.63 13.97
CA LYS A 30 -26.79 3.39 12.54
C LYS A 30 -25.57 2.87 11.79
N ASP A 31 -24.43 3.55 11.92
CA ASP A 31 -23.19 3.15 11.27
C ASP A 31 -22.73 1.76 11.74
N TYR A 32 -22.82 1.48 13.04
CA TYR A 32 -22.48 0.16 13.60
C TYR A 32 -23.38 -0.95 13.06
N TYR A 33 -24.69 -0.71 12.96
CA TYR A 33 -25.63 -1.67 12.37
C TYR A 33 -25.33 -1.93 10.89
N LEU A 34 -25.03 -0.88 10.13
CA LEU A 34 -24.66 -0.99 8.72
C LEU A 34 -23.34 -1.73 8.53
N ASP A 35 -22.34 -1.47 9.37
CA ASP A 35 -21.06 -2.19 9.39
C ASP A 35 -21.26 -3.68 9.67
N LEU A 36 -22.13 -4.02 10.63
CA LEU A 36 -22.47 -5.39 10.94
C LEU A 36 -23.13 -6.09 9.74
N LYS A 37 -24.09 -5.45 9.05
CA LYS A 37 -24.74 -6.01 7.87
C LYS A 37 -23.79 -6.17 6.68
N ILE A 38 -22.91 -5.20 6.46
CA ILE A 38 -21.87 -5.32 5.43
C ILE A 38 -20.93 -6.48 5.76
N HIS A 39 -20.55 -6.66 7.02
CA HIS A 39 -19.73 -7.77 7.48
C HIS A 39 -20.42 -9.12 7.30
N GLU A 40 -21.70 -9.24 7.68
CA GLU A 40 -22.51 -10.44 7.48
C GLU A 40 -22.55 -10.85 5.99
N ILE A 41 -22.75 -9.88 5.09
CA ILE A 41 -22.74 -10.13 3.64
C ILE A 41 -21.35 -10.55 3.20
N ARG A 42 -20.28 -9.83 3.57
CA ARG A 42 -18.89 -10.16 3.18
C ARG A 42 -18.42 -11.53 3.65
N ASN A 43 -19.04 -12.08 4.70
CA ASN A 43 -18.71 -13.40 5.23
C ASN A 43 -19.57 -14.54 4.65
N GLN A 44 -20.55 -14.24 3.79
CA GLN A 44 -21.29 -15.28 3.09
C GLN A 44 -20.40 -16.02 2.08
N ASP A 45 -20.72 -17.29 1.85
CA ASP A 45 -19.96 -18.19 0.97
C ASP A 45 -20.38 -18.01 -0.50
N TYR A 46 -20.05 -16.85 -1.07
CA TYR A 46 -20.14 -16.60 -2.51
C TYR A 46 -18.76 -16.25 -3.08
N LEU A 47 -18.58 -16.53 -4.38
CA LEU A 47 -17.33 -16.20 -5.08
C LEU A 47 -17.23 -14.69 -5.31
N LYS A 48 -16.48 -14.02 -4.44
CA LYS A 48 -16.13 -12.61 -4.58
C LYS A 48 -15.38 -12.39 -5.89
N ASN A 49 -15.72 -11.31 -6.59
CA ASN A 49 -15.13 -10.94 -7.89
C ASN A 49 -15.46 -11.88 -9.05
N TYR A 50 -16.51 -12.71 -8.93
CA TYR A 50 -17.04 -13.45 -10.07
C TYR A 50 -17.74 -12.49 -11.05
N GLY A 51 -17.01 -12.07 -12.08
CA GLY A 51 -17.40 -11.02 -13.02
C GLY A 51 -18.05 -11.51 -14.31
N GLU A 52 -18.45 -10.56 -15.16
CA GLU A 52 -19.07 -10.83 -16.47
C GLU A 52 -18.17 -11.69 -17.38
N ASP A 53 -16.85 -11.53 -17.25
CA ASP A 53 -15.85 -12.33 -17.98
C ASP A 53 -16.03 -13.84 -17.77
N LYS A 54 -16.48 -14.25 -16.58
CA LYS A 54 -16.69 -15.66 -16.23
C LYS A 54 -17.97 -16.24 -16.84
N ILE A 55 -18.96 -15.40 -17.16
CA ILE A 55 -20.22 -15.84 -17.79
C ILE A 55 -20.31 -15.46 -19.27
N TYR A 56 -19.32 -14.76 -19.83
CA TYR A 56 -19.37 -14.28 -21.21
C TYR A 56 -19.68 -15.37 -22.24
N HIS A 57 -19.10 -16.56 -22.07
CA HIS A 57 -19.38 -17.72 -22.93
C HIS A 57 -20.85 -18.17 -22.82
N ILE A 58 -21.39 -18.23 -21.60
CA ILE A 58 -22.81 -18.53 -21.35
C ILE A 58 -23.72 -17.47 -22.01
N LEU A 59 -23.40 -16.19 -21.86
CA LEU A 59 -24.15 -15.08 -22.46
C LEU A 59 -24.19 -15.21 -24.00
N LYS A 60 -23.05 -15.56 -24.58
CA LYS A 60 -22.90 -15.76 -26.02
C LYS A 60 -23.67 -16.99 -26.50
N ASP A 61 -23.62 -18.10 -25.76
CA ASP A 61 -24.29 -19.34 -26.14
C ASP A 61 -25.82 -19.22 -26.01
N LEU A 62 -26.29 -18.42 -25.04
CA LEU A 62 -27.71 -18.11 -24.87
C LEU A 62 -28.20 -17.02 -25.83
N ASP A 63 -27.29 -16.28 -26.50
CA ASP A 63 -27.59 -15.10 -27.31
C ASP A 63 -28.39 -14.05 -26.52
N VAL A 64 -27.84 -13.66 -25.36
CA VAL A 64 -28.45 -12.70 -24.43
C VAL A 64 -27.38 -11.74 -23.92
N SER A 65 -27.72 -10.45 -23.83
CA SER A 65 -26.84 -9.47 -23.18
C SER A 65 -27.01 -9.48 -21.66
N LEU A 66 -25.96 -9.08 -20.95
CA LEU A 66 -26.01 -8.94 -19.51
C LEU A 66 -27.09 -7.95 -19.04
N GLY A 67 -27.31 -6.87 -19.81
CA GLY A 67 -28.34 -5.88 -19.53
C GLY A 67 -29.75 -6.47 -19.60
N GLU A 68 -30.00 -7.38 -20.54
CA GLU A 68 -31.28 -8.09 -20.65
C GLU A 68 -31.49 -9.08 -19.49
N LEU A 69 -30.42 -9.72 -18.99
CA LEU A 69 -30.49 -10.61 -17.84
C LEU A 69 -30.72 -9.89 -16.50
N ILE A 70 -30.36 -8.61 -16.38
CA ILE A 70 -30.50 -7.84 -15.14
C ILE A 70 -31.73 -6.91 -15.20
N ALA A 71 -32.35 -6.75 -16.37
CA ALA A 71 -33.51 -5.88 -16.56
C ALA A 71 -34.69 -6.29 -15.67
N ILE A 72 -35.32 -5.28 -15.05
CA ILE A 72 -36.52 -5.44 -14.19
C ILE A 72 -37.69 -6.06 -14.96
N ASN A 73 -37.76 -5.77 -16.27
CA ASN A 73 -38.75 -6.33 -17.18
C ASN A 73 -38.07 -7.38 -18.06
N TYR A 74 -38.07 -8.63 -17.58
CA TYR A 74 -37.68 -9.79 -18.37
C TYR A 74 -38.67 -9.99 -19.54
N PRO A 75 -38.23 -10.03 -20.80
CA PRO A 75 -39.09 -10.48 -21.89
C PRO A 75 -39.58 -11.90 -21.62
N TYR A 76 -40.88 -12.16 -21.77
CA TYR A 76 -41.46 -13.49 -21.55
C TYR A 76 -40.76 -14.57 -22.41
N GLU A 77 -40.42 -14.21 -23.66
CA GLU A 77 -39.70 -15.04 -24.62
C GLU A 77 -38.28 -15.40 -24.15
N LEU A 78 -37.61 -14.49 -23.46
CA LEU A 78 -36.28 -14.72 -22.88
C LEU A 78 -36.35 -15.66 -21.67
N ASN A 79 -37.40 -15.52 -20.85
CA ASN A 79 -37.63 -16.39 -19.72
C ASN A 79 -37.99 -17.82 -20.17
N GLU A 80 -38.79 -18.00 -21.23
CA GLU A 80 -39.02 -19.33 -21.82
C GLU A 80 -37.74 -19.95 -22.39
N LYS A 81 -36.88 -19.15 -23.05
CA LYS A 81 -35.61 -19.62 -23.60
C LYS A 81 -34.65 -20.07 -22.49
N ILE A 82 -34.53 -19.29 -21.42
CA ILE A 82 -33.66 -19.59 -20.28
C ILE A 82 -34.25 -20.73 -19.44
N ASP A 83 -35.54 -20.72 -19.11
CA ASP A 83 -36.17 -21.79 -18.34
C ASP A 83 -36.12 -23.12 -19.11
N LYS A 84 -36.31 -23.13 -20.44
CA LYS A 84 -36.18 -24.34 -21.28
C LYS A 84 -34.75 -24.86 -21.37
N ILE A 85 -33.75 -23.98 -21.33
CA ILE A 85 -32.32 -24.33 -21.32
C ILE A 85 -31.84 -24.62 -19.90
N LEU A 86 -32.64 -24.42 -18.86
CA LEU A 86 -32.27 -24.71 -17.47
C LEU A 86 -33.23 -25.70 -16.82
N ASP A 87 -34.11 -26.32 -17.60
CA ASP A 87 -35.06 -27.33 -17.14
C ASP A 87 -34.37 -28.68 -16.94
N PHE A 88 -34.68 -29.34 -15.83
CA PHE A 88 -34.10 -30.64 -15.43
C PHE A 88 -34.94 -31.83 -15.89
N ASP A 89 -36.09 -31.58 -16.52
CA ASP A 89 -37.12 -32.61 -16.69
C ASP A 89 -36.78 -33.69 -17.72
N ASP A 90 -35.73 -33.50 -18.55
CA ASP A 90 -35.22 -34.55 -19.45
C ASP A 90 -33.76 -34.90 -19.13
N TYR A 91 -33.48 -36.20 -18.95
CA TYR A 91 -32.12 -36.78 -18.93
C TYR A 91 -31.49 -36.62 -20.33
N ASP A 92 -31.05 -35.39 -20.63
CA ASP A 92 -30.42 -35.04 -21.88
C ASP A 92 -28.91 -35.32 -21.83
N GLU A 93 -28.30 -35.60 -22.98
CA GLU A 93 -26.85 -35.82 -23.15
C GLU A 93 -26.01 -34.60 -22.73
N ASN A 94 -26.67 -33.46 -22.42
CA ASN A 94 -26.08 -32.17 -22.08
C ASN A 94 -26.16 -31.79 -20.59
N PHE A 95 -26.50 -32.72 -19.69
CA PHE A 95 -26.64 -32.46 -18.24
C PHE A 95 -25.45 -31.70 -17.61
N GLU A 96 -24.22 -32.04 -17.99
CA GLU A 96 -23.01 -31.39 -17.45
C GLU A 96 -22.88 -29.93 -17.91
N TYR A 97 -23.28 -29.64 -19.15
CA TYR A 97 -23.29 -28.28 -19.70
C TYR A 97 -24.37 -27.42 -19.03
N LEU A 98 -25.57 -27.98 -18.84
CA LEU A 98 -26.70 -27.35 -18.15
C LEU A 98 -26.31 -26.95 -16.73
N ARG A 99 -25.74 -27.90 -15.97
CA ARG A 99 -25.28 -27.66 -14.60
C ARG A 99 -24.19 -26.58 -14.53
N LYS A 100 -23.19 -26.63 -15.41
CA LYS A 100 -22.14 -25.60 -15.48
C LYS A 100 -22.70 -24.20 -15.79
N THR A 101 -23.71 -24.14 -16.64
CA THR A 101 -24.39 -22.89 -17.01
C THR A 101 -25.14 -22.30 -15.82
N GLN A 102 -25.90 -23.12 -15.10
CA GLN A 102 -26.62 -22.73 -13.88
C GLN A 102 -25.66 -22.27 -12.78
N ASP A 103 -24.62 -23.07 -12.50
CA ASP A 103 -23.62 -22.76 -11.48
C ASP A 103 -22.91 -21.43 -11.82
N GLY A 104 -22.51 -21.25 -13.09
CA GLY A 104 -21.85 -20.02 -13.54
C GLY A 104 -22.73 -18.78 -13.39
N LEU A 105 -24.00 -18.85 -13.78
CA LEU A 105 -24.94 -17.74 -13.61
C LEU A 105 -25.25 -17.47 -12.14
N LEU A 106 -25.44 -18.51 -11.32
CA LEU A 106 -25.69 -18.38 -9.89
C LEU A 106 -24.54 -17.67 -9.19
N LEU A 107 -23.30 -18.08 -9.45
CA LEU A 107 -22.10 -17.47 -8.87
C LEU A 107 -21.97 -16.00 -9.25
N TYR A 108 -22.27 -15.67 -10.51
CA TYR A 108 -22.32 -14.29 -10.97
C TYR A 108 -23.37 -13.46 -10.23
N PHE A 109 -24.62 -13.93 -10.16
CA PHE A 109 -25.69 -13.18 -9.52
C PHE A 109 -25.48 -13.03 -8.01
N LEU A 110 -24.94 -14.04 -7.33
CA LEU A 110 -24.58 -13.93 -5.91
C LEU A 110 -23.54 -12.82 -5.67
N ASN A 111 -22.49 -12.77 -6.48
CA ASN A 111 -21.48 -11.71 -6.40
C ASN A 111 -22.06 -10.34 -6.77
N TYR A 112 -22.84 -10.25 -7.85
CA TYR A 112 -23.47 -9.03 -8.31
C TYR A 112 -24.36 -8.41 -7.23
N TYR A 113 -25.29 -9.21 -6.68
CA TYR A 113 -26.25 -8.73 -5.69
C TYR A 113 -25.62 -8.48 -4.30
N ALA A 114 -24.59 -9.23 -3.92
CA ALA A 114 -23.83 -8.93 -2.71
C ALA A 114 -23.14 -7.57 -2.79
N ASN A 115 -22.50 -7.26 -3.93
CA ASN A 115 -21.87 -5.95 -4.16
C ASN A 115 -22.90 -4.82 -4.20
N GLU A 116 -24.06 -5.06 -4.80
CA GLU A 116 -25.17 -4.11 -4.83
C GLU A 116 -25.68 -3.78 -3.42
N LEU A 117 -25.88 -4.79 -2.57
CA LEU A 117 -26.29 -4.60 -1.18
C LEU A 117 -25.23 -3.88 -0.36
N ILE A 118 -23.95 -4.24 -0.49
CA ILE A 118 -22.86 -3.57 0.22
C ILE A 118 -22.83 -2.08 -0.15
N SER A 119 -22.89 -1.78 -1.45
CA SER A 119 -22.90 -0.39 -1.95
C SER A 119 -24.10 0.39 -1.41
N PHE A 120 -25.28 -0.26 -1.38
CA PHE A 120 -26.47 0.33 -0.79
C PHE A 120 -26.29 0.62 0.71
N LEU A 121 -25.77 -0.32 1.49
CA LEU A 121 -25.56 -0.15 2.94
C LEU A 121 -24.52 0.93 3.24
N GLU A 122 -23.43 0.98 2.48
CA GLU A 122 -22.41 2.03 2.61
C GLU A 122 -22.97 3.43 2.33
N SER A 123 -23.90 3.54 1.37
CA SER A 123 -24.57 4.81 1.04
C SER A 123 -25.46 5.38 2.16
N LYS A 124 -25.77 4.59 3.20
CA LYS A 124 -26.66 4.98 4.30
C LYS A 124 -25.95 5.41 5.59
N LYS A 125 -24.62 5.39 5.63
CA LYS A 125 -23.83 5.77 6.80
C LYS A 125 -23.82 7.29 7.04
N THR A 126 -23.86 7.73 8.29
CA THR A 126 -23.91 9.16 8.69
C THR A 126 -22.54 9.84 8.67
N LYS A 127 -21.43 9.10 8.82
CA LYS A 127 -20.07 9.64 8.64
C LYS A 127 -19.70 9.75 7.16
N SER A 128 -20.27 10.76 6.50
CA SER A 128 -19.70 11.31 5.27
C SER A 128 -19.17 12.72 5.55
N THR A 129 -18.00 13.05 4.99
CA THR A 129 -17.17 14.27 5.13
C THR A 129 -16.23 14.27 6.37
N GLN A 130 -14.91 14.07 6.32
CA GLN A 130 -13.88 14.39 5.32
C GLN A 130 -12.89 13.23 5.12
N ASN A 131 -12.99 12.56 3.97
CA ASN A 131 -11.88 12.06 3.11
C ASN A 131 -12.42 11.20 1.96
N VAL A 132 -13.64 11.50 1.52
CA VAL A 132 -14.10 11.16 0.17
C VAL A 132 -14.26 12.48 -0.56
N GLN A 133 -13.15 13.05 -1.02
CA GLN A 133 -13.22 13.85 -2.23
C GLN A 133 -12.88 12.92 -3.39
N ASN A 134 -13.96 12.59 -4.13
CA ASN A 134 -14.02 11.93 -5.43
C ASN A 134 -13.98 10.41 -5.46
N MET A 135 -15.07 9.77 -5.00
CA MET A 135 -15.71 8.75 -5.83
C MET A 135 -17.20 9.11 -5.96
N LYS A 136 -17.51 9.84 -7.03
CA LYS A 136 -18.81 9.68 -7.69
C LYS A 136 -18.88 8.22 -8.18
N PRO A 137 -20.05 7.58 -8.26
CA PRO A 137 -20.24 6.50 -9.22
C PRO A 137 -20.22 7.13 -10.63
N ASN A 138 -19.04 7.53 -11.08
CA ASN A 138 -18.76 7.61 -12.50
C ASN A 138 -18.23 6.22 -12.86
N ASN A 139 -18.77 5.63 -13.92
CA ASN A 139 -18.16 4.52 -14.64
C ASN A 139 -16.79 4.89 -15.27
N GLU A 140 -16.04 5.82 -14.68
CA GLU A 140 -14.70 6.20 -15.09
C GLU A 140 -13.71 5.34 -14.31
N ILE A 141 -13.24 4.29 -14.96
CA ILE A 141 -12.07 3.52 -14.57
C ILE A 141 -10.96 4.52 -14.17
N SER A 142 -10.39 4.35 -12.96
CA SER A 142 -9.34 5.26 -12.48
C SER A 142 -8.17 5.29 -13.47
N LYS A 143 -7.51 6.45 -13.60
CA LYS A 143 -6.40 6.60 -14.55
C LYS A 143 -5.31 5.55 -14.30
N SER A 144 -4.99 5.24 -13.04
CA SER A 144 -4.03 4.19 -12.69
C SER A 144 -4.49 2.81 -13.15
N VAL A 145 -5.78 2.47 -13.03
CA VAL A 145 -6.31 1.19 -13.52
C VAL A 145 -6.20 1.08 -15.03
N THR A 146 -6.47 2.16 -15.77
CA THR A 146 -6.27 2.20 -17.23
C THR A 146 -4.80 1.99 -17.60
N ILE A 147 -3.88 2.71 -16.93
CA ILE A 147 -2.44 2.55 -17.14
C ILE A 147 -1.98 1.12 -16.85
N VAL A 148 -2.47 0.48 -15.79
CA VAL A 148 -2.13 -0.92 -15.46
C VAL A 148 -2.60 -1.88 -16.55
N LYS A 149 -3.78 -1.65 -17.14
CA LYS A 149 -4.27 -2.46 -18.26
C LYS A 149 -3.42 -2.28 -19.52
N GLU A 150 -3.07 -1.05 -19.85
CA GLU A 150 -2.20 -0.73 -20.98
C GLU A 150 -0.81 -1.34 -20.80
N LEU A 151 -0.20 -1.15 -19.63
CA LEU A 151 1.06 -1.77 -19.24
C LEU A 151 1.01 -3.30 -19.38
N GLY A 152 -0.06 -3.93 -18.90
CA GLY A 152 -0.26 -5.37 -19.02
C GLY A 152 -0.29 -5.84 -20.47
N LYS A 153 -1.00 -5.12 -21.34
CA LYS A 153 -1.03 -5.39 -22.78
C LYS A 153 0.36 -5.26 -23.41
N THR A 154 1.04 -4.14 -23.17
CA THR A 154 2.39 -3.87 -23.66
C THR A 154 3.37 -4.96 -23.21
N TYR A 155 3.29 -5.39 -21.95
CA TYR A 155 4.14 -6.46 -21.41
C TYR A 155 3.85 -7.84 -22.02
N ILE A 156 2.57 -8.19 -22.22
CA ILE A 156 2.19 -9.44 -22.91
C ILE A 156 2.73 -9.45 -24.35
N ASP A 157 2.60 -8.33 -25.07
CA ASP A 157 3.08 -8.24 -26.44
C ASP A 157 4.61 -8.27 -26.51
N PHE A 158 5.30 -7.68 -25.51
CA PHE A 158 6.74 -7.82 -25.35
C PHE A 158 7.17 -9.28 -25.13
N ILE A 159 6.49 -10.04 -24.26
CA ILE A 159 6.77 -11.47 -24.06
C ILE A 159 6.57 -12.26 -25.36
N LYS A 160 5.50 -11.97 -26.12
CA LYS A 160 5.26 -12.63 -27.41
C LYS A 160 6.37 -12.33 -28.41
N LEU A 161 6.87 -11.09 -28.44
CA LEU A 161 7.99 -10.70 -29.29
C LEU A 161 9.25 -11.50 -28.94
N ASN A 162 9.60 -11.57 -27.65
CA ASN A 162 10.77 -12.33 -27.20
C ASN A 162 10.64 -13.82 -27.54
N LYS A 163 9.47 -14.43 -27.29
CA LYS A 163 9.22 -15.83 -27.69
C LYS A 163 9.38 -16.07 -29.19
N LYS A 164 8.98 -15.10 -30.02
CA LYS A 164 9.15 -15.19 -31.47
C LYS A 164 10.62 -15.09 -31.86
N MET A 165 11.36 -14.17 -31.24
CA MET A 165 12.81 -14.02 -31.41
C MET A 165 13.53 -15.32 -31.02
N ASP A 166 13.27 -15.85 -29.82
CA ASP A 166 13.86 -17.09 -29.31
C ASP A 166 13.57 -18.28 -30.23
N ALA A 167 12.34 -18.39 -30.74
CA ALA A 167 11.97 -19.44 -31.68
C ALA A 167 12.71 -19.34 -33.03
N GLU A 168 12.94 -18.12 -33.54
CA GLU A 168 13.74 -17.91 -34.75
C GLU A 168 15.22 -18.25 -34.49
N ILE A 169 15.78 -17.87 -33.34
CA ILE A 169 17.16 -18.21 -32.94
C ILE A 169 17.32 -19.72 -32.90
N LEU A 170 16.41 -20.42 -32.21
CA LEU A 170 16.42 -21.87 -32.11
C LEU A 170 16.31 -22.55 -33.49
N LEU A 171 15.52 -21.99 -34.41
CA LEU A 171 15.36 -22.55 -35.75
C LEU A 171 16.61 -22.36 -36.62
N GLN A 172 17.34 -21.24 -36.47
CA GLN A 172 18.52 -20.95 -37.26
C GLN A 172 19.81 -21.54 -36.67
N TYR A 173 19.96 -21.51 -35.35
CA TYR A 173 21.20 -21.85 -34.64
C TYR A 173 21.07 -23.10 -33.77
N GLY A 174 19.87 -23.67 -33.61
CA GLY A 174 19.64 -24.81 -32.72
C GLY A 174 19.93 -24.45 -31.27
N ASN A 175 20.49 -25.41 -30.51
CA ASN A 175 20.90 -25.21 -29.13
C ASN A 175 22.36 -24.75 -29.01
N ASP A 176 22.89 -24.03 -29.99
CA ASP A 176 24.27 -23.56 -29.94
C ASP A 176 24.46 -22.57 -28.77
N PRO A 177 25.24 -22.92 -27.73
CA PRO A 177 25.45 -22.06 -26.58
C PRO A 177 26.26 -20.80 -26.89
N TRP A 178 26.82 -20.68 -28.11
CA TRP A 178 27.59 -19.53 -28.58
C TRP A 178 26.79 -18.59 -29.50
N ALA A 179 25.50 -18.88 -29.74
CA ALA A 179 24.61 -18.01 -30.50
C ALA A 179 24.14 -16.83 -29.63
N ASP A 180 25.04 -15.88 -29.38
CA ASP A 180 24.80 -14.62 -28.67
C ASP A 180 24.98 -13.44 -29.64
N HIS A 181 24.12 -12.42 -29.54
CA HIS A 181 24.07 -11.24 -30.42
C HIS A 181 23.99 -11.60 -31.90
N THR A 182 23.14 -12.57 -32.20
CA THR A 182 22.84 -13.06 -33.53
C THR A 182 22.24 -11.97 -34.42
N THR A 183 22.29 -12.18 -35.73
CA THR A 183 21.58 -11.32 -36.71
C THR A 183 20.07 -11.25 -36.46
N ILE A 184 19.50 -12.25 -35.79
CA ILE A 184 18.08 -12.27 -35.41
C ILE A 184 17.85 -11.30 -34.24
N GLU A 185 18.69 -11.31 -33.21
CA GLU A 185 18.56 -10.36 -32.11
C GLU A 185 18.68 -8.91 -32.59
N LEU A 186 19.63 -8.62 -33.49
CA LEU A 186 19.76 -7.30 -34.12
C LEU A 186 18.49 -6.89 -34.91
N LYS A 187 17.80 -7.84 -35.54
CA LYS A 187 16.51 -7.60 -36.23
C LYS A 187 15.40 -7.22 -35.26
N TYR A 188 15.42 -7.73 -34.03
CA TYR A 188 14.40 -7.49 -33.01
C TYR A 188 14.76 -6.37 -32.03
N GLU A 189 16.02 -5.93 -32.01
CA GLU A 189 16.61 -5.01 -31.04
C GLU A 189 15.80 -3.71 -30.87
N ASP A 190 15.45 -3.05 -31.98
CA ASP A 190 14.70 -1.80 -31.95
C ASP A 190 13.30 -1.98 -31.35
N ALA A 191 12.62 -3.07 -31.69
CA ALA A 191 11.29 -3.37 -31.15
C ALA A 191 11.36 -3.71 -29.66
N VAL A 192 12.36 -4.49 -29.24
CA VAL A 192 12.64 -4.81 -27.83
C VAL A 192 12.88 -3.53 -27.03
N LYS A 193 13.76 -2.65 -27.52
CA LYS A 193 14.03 -1.34 -26.91
C LYS A 193 12.77 -0.46 -26.84
N GLY A 194 11.96 -0.47 -27.89
CA GLY A 194 10.67 0.23 -27.95
C GLY A 194 9.73 -0.21 -26.83
N TYR A 195 9.48 -1.51 -26.70
CA TYR A 195 8.65 -2.06 -25.63
C TYR A 195 9.21 -1.77 -24.23
N GLN A 196 10.52 -1.91 -24.02
CA GLN A 196 11.16 -1.59 -22.74
C GLN A 196 10.95 -0.12 -22.37
N GLN A 197 11.04 0.79 -23.34
CA GLN A 197 10.83 2.23 -23.12
C GLN A 197 9.36 2.56 -22.86
N GLU A 198 8.44 1.91 -23.55
CA GLU A 198 6.99 2.06 -23.34
C GLU A 198 6.59 1.58 -21.93
N ILE A 199 7.11 0.42 -21.51
CA ILE A 199 6.94 -0.09 -20.14
C ILE A 199 7.42 0.92 -19.09
N LYS A 200 8.63 1.48 -19.26
CA LYS A 200 9.17 2.51 -18.36
C LYS A 200 8.26 3.74 -18.31
N THR A 201 7.75 4.16 -19.45
CA THR A 201 6.83 5.31 -19.56
C THR A 201 5.53 5.06 -18.81
N HIS A 202 4.93 3.86 -18.95
CA HIS A 202 3.74 3.50 -18.19
C HIS A 202 3.99 3.43 -16.68
N LEU A 203 5.14 2.92 -16.23
CA LEU A 203 5.52 2.90 -14.81
C LEU A 203 5.69 4.33 -14.26
N ASP A 204 6.23 5.23 -15.07
CA ASP A 204 6.37 6.64 -14.72
C ASP A 204 5.01 7.34 -14.60
N ASP A 205 4.12 7.11 -15.56
CA ASP A 205 2.76 7.64 -15.52
C ASP A 205 1.96 7.09 -14.34
N LEU A 206 2.13 5.79 -14.05
CA LEU A 206 1.51 5.12 -12.91
C LEU A 206 1.91 5.78 -11.60
N TYR A 207 3.19 6.12 -11.42
CA TYR A 207 3.67 6.80 -10.21
C TYR A 207 2.93 8.12 -9.94
N TYR A 208 2.67 8.91 -11.00
CA TYR A 208 1.97 10.18 -10.85
C TYR A 208 0.46 10.03 -10.73
N SER A 209 -0.14 9.09 -11.47
CA SER A 209 -1.58 8.84 -11.38
C SER A 209 -1.96 8.24 -10.04
N SER A 210 -1.14 7.33 -9.50
CA SER A 210 -1.39 6.62 -8.26
C SER A 210 -1.51 7.56 -7.06
N ASN A 211 -0.72 8.64 -7.06
CA ASN A 211 -0.79 9.64 -6.01
C ASN A 211 -2.07 10.49 -6.07
N LYS A 212 -2.74 10.55 -7.23
CA LYS A 212 -3.99 11.29 -7.43
C LYS A 212 -5.21 10.44 -7.07
N ASP A 213 -5.25 9.20 -7.52
CA ASP A 213 -6.39 8.30 -7.33
C ASP A 213 -6.21 7.30 -6.18
N GLY A 214 -5.09 7.35 -5.46
CA GLY A 214 -4.82 6.49 -4.32
C GLY A 214 -4.45 5.06 -4.70
N PHE A 215 -4.03 4.79 -5.94
CA PHE A 215 -3.71 3.43 -6.35
C PHE A 215 -2.48 2.84 -5.63
N PHE A 216 -2.67 1.80 -4.84
CA PHE A 216 -1.58 1.16 -4.11
C PHE A 216 -0.77 0.19 -4.98
N TYR A 217 0.55 0.36 -4.99
CA TYR A 217 1.53 -0.60 -5.51
C TYR A 217 2.88 -0.37 -4.81
N PHE A 218 3.87 -1.26 -5.01
CA PHE A 218 5.13 -1.24 -4.25
C PHE A 218 5.82 0.14 -4.26
N ASP A 219 6.01 0.74 -5.44
CA ASP A 219 6.70 2.02 -5.61
C ASP A 219 5.78 3.26 -5.52
N CYS A 220 4.56 3.12 -4.96
CA CYS A 220 3.65 4.25 -4.76
C CYS A 220 4.25 5.32 -3.82
N SER A 221 3.67 6.52 -3.78
CA SER A 221 4.10 7.55 -2.84
C SER A 221 3.88 7.13 -1.38
N THR A 222 4.65 7.70 -0.44
CA THR A 222 4.45 7.45 1.00
C THR A 222 3.02 7.79 1.43
N LYS A 223 2.43 8.85 0.88
CA LYS A 223 1.04 9.24 1.16
C LYS A 223 0.06 8.11 0.82
N VAL A 224 0.19 7.50 -0.36
CA VAL A 224 -0.68 6.39 -0.77
C VAL A 224 -0.46 5.18 0.13
N TYR A 225 0.79 4.87 0.47
CA TYR A 225 1.11 3.80 1.41
C TYR A 225 0.43 3.99 2.77
N GLU A 226 0.56 5.18 3.36
CA GLU A 226 -0.04 5.51 4.66
C GLU A 226 -1.58 5.39 4.64
N GLN A 227 -2.22 5.78 3.53
CA GLN A 227 -3.67 5.63 3.34
C GLN A 227 -4.13 4.17 3.36
N HIS A 228 -3.26 3.24 2.93
CA HIS A 228 -3.57 1.81 2.85
C HIS A 228 -3.07 1.01 4.06
N TYR A 229 -2.30 1.63 4.95
CA TYR A 229 -1.64 0.93 6.07
C TYR A 229 -2.64 0.16 6.94
N GLU A 230 -3.70 0.81 7.41
CA GLU A 230 -4.66 0.17 8.32
C GLU A 230 -5.41 -0.98 7.63
N GLN A 231 -5.78 -0.83 6.34
CA GLN A 231 -6.42 -1.91 5.58
C GLN A 231 -5.49 -3.11 5.38
N ARG A 232 -4.21 -2.85 5.08
CA ARG A 232 -3.19 -3.89 4.92
C ARG A 232 -2.93 -4.63 6.23
N LYS A 233 -2.82 -3.87 7.34
CA LYS A 233 -2.68 -4.42 8.68
C LYS A 233 -3.83 -5.35 9.00
N GLU A 234 -5.07 -4.87 8.84
CA GLU A 234 -6.26 -5.66 9.11
C GLU A 234 -6.31 -6.93 8.24
N SER A 235 -5.99 -6.82 6.96
CA SER A 235 -5.92 -7.98 6.04
C SER A 235 -4.86 -9.01 6.48
N TYR A 236 -3.74 -8.55 7.04
CA TYR A 236 -2.69 -9.41 7.57
C TYR A 236 -3.14 -10.12 8.85
N LEU A 237 -3.71 -9.39 9.81
CA LEU A 237 -4.20 -9.93 11.09
C LEU A 237 -5.35 -10.94 10.88
N GLN A 238 -6.23 -10.70 9.91
CA GLN A 238 -7.28 -11.65 9.54
C GLN A 238 -6.73 -12.95 8.95
N LYS A 239 -5.60 -12.87 8.24
CA LYS A 239 -4.96 -14.04 7.62
C LYS A 239 -4.16 -14.86 8.63
N ILE A 240 -3.59 -14.21 9.65
CA ILE A 240 -2.73 -14.84 10.66
C ILE A 240 -3.29 -14.49 12.04
N ILE A 241 -4.17 -15.36 12.55
CA ILE A 241 -5.00 -15.11 13.75
C ILE A 241 -4.20 -14.69 14.98
N ASP A 242 -3.02 -15.29 15.19
CA ASP A 242 -2.17 -15.02 16.35
C ASP A 242 -1.15 -13.88 16.12
N SER A 243 -1.21 -13.21 14.97
CA SER A 243 -0.27 -12.14 14.66
C SER A 243 -0.65 -10.82 15.34
N THR A 244 0.35 -9.97 15.51
CA THR A 244 0.24 -8.64 16.09
C THR A 244 0.58 -7.56 15.06
N GLU A 245 0.33 -6.29 15.40
CA GLU A 245 0.81 -5.16 14.57
C GLU A 245 2.34 -5.17 14.44
N GLU A 246 3.08 -5.66 15.45
CA GLU A 246 4.53 -5.83 15.38
C GLU A 246 4.95 -6.84 14.30
N ASP A 247 4.26 -7.99 14.23
CA ASP A 247 4.49 -9.00 13.19
C ASP A 247 4.14 -8.47 11.81
N PHE A 248 3.05 -7.70 11.70
CA PHE A 248 2.68 -7.03 10.46
C PHE A 248 3.76 -6.05 10.03
N ILE A 249 4.25 -5.18 10.93
CA ILE A 249 5.32 -4.23 10.60
C ILE A 249 6.59 -4.97 10.17
N ALA A 250 6.96 -6.06 10.83
CA ALA A 250 8.10 -6.89 10.41
C ALA A 250 7.91 -7.45 9.00
N SER A 251 6.68 -7.89 8.65
CA SER A 251 6.34 -8.34 7.31
C SER A 251 6.41 -7.20 6.28
N GLU A 252 5.99 -5.99 6.64
CA GLU A 252 6.05 -4.82 5.76
C GLU A 252 7.49 -4.34 5.53
N VAL A 253 8.33 -4.36 6.56
CA VAL A 253 9.77 -4.09 6.42
C VAL A 253 10.38 -5.08 5.44
N LYS A 254 10.15 -6.39 5.62
CA LYS A 254 10.62 -7.42 4.69
C LYS A 254 10.09 -7.21 3.28
N TYR A 255 8.80 -6.88 3.13
CA TYR A 255 8.19 -6.57 1.84
C TYR A 255 8.96 -5.45 1.15
N LEU A 256 9.15 -4.32 1.83
CA LEU A 256 9.81 -3.11 1.32
C LEU A 256 11.31 -3.28 1.05
N THR A 257 12.01 -4.15 1.77
CA THR A 257 13.45 -4.42 1.59
C THR A 257 13.77 -5.53 0.60
N THR A 258 12.75 -6.17 0.01
CA THR A 258 12.91 -7.20 -1.03
C THR A 258 12.24 -6.79 -2.35
N PRO A 259 12.67 -5.68 -2.97
CA PRO A 259 12.04 -5.13 -4.18
C PRO A 259 12.06 -6.10 -5.36
N TYR A 260 13.08 -6.96 -5.47
CA TYR A 260 13.18 -7.94 -6.55
C TYR A 260 12.06 -9.00 -6.54
N LEU A 261 11.45 -9.28 -5.38
CA LEU A 261 10.28 -10.16 -5.27
C LEU A 261 8.96 -9.40 -5.30
N ASN A 262 8.96 -8.16 -4.80
CA ASN A 262 7.73 -7.45 -4.46
C ASN A 262 7.34 -6.33 -5.44
N ARG A 263 8.23 -5.95 -6.36
CA ARG A 263 7.90 -5.10 -7.51
C ARG A 263 7.13 -5.89 -8.55
N VAL A 264 5.86 -6.13 -8.22
CA VAL A 264 4.91 -6.85 -9.05
C VAL A 264 3.68 -5.99 -9.29
N ILE A 265 3.28 -5.86 -10.55
CA ILE A 265 1.98 -5.30 -10.94
C ILE A 265 1.11 -6.44 -11.45
N LYS A 266 -0.10 -6.56 -10.90
CA LYS A 266 -1.12 -7.48 -11.38
C LYS A 266 -2.09 -6.73 -12.28
N PHE A 267 -2.30 -7.25 -13.48
CA PHE A 267 -3.25 -6.70 -14.45
C PHE A 267 -4.39 -7.69 -14.78
N SER A 268 -4.29 -8.94 -14.33
CA SER A 268 -5.39 -9.91 -14.23
C SER A 268 -5.19 -10.82 -13.00
N GLU A 269 -6.08 -11.79 -12.78
CA GLU A 269 -5.93 -12.77 -11.69
C GLU A 269 -4.70 -13.69 -11.88
N ILE A 270 -4.35 -13.97 -13.14
CA ILE A 270 -3.28 -14.91 -13.51
C ILE A 270 -2.04 -14.22 -14.02
N ASP A 271 -2.17 -13.00 -14.54
CA ASP A 271 -1.08 -12.29 -15.18
C ASP A 271 -0.52 -11.20 -14.26
N SER A 272 0.80 -11.27 -14.13
CA SER A 272 1.58 -10.32 -13.36
C SER A 272 2.89 -10.01 -14.05
N MET A 273 3.39 -8.81 -13.81
CA MET A 273 4.66 -8.34 -14.32
C MET A 273 5.58 -8.04 -13.15
N TYR A 274 6.74 -8.70 -13.14
CA TYR A 274 7.89 -8.27 -12.34
C TYR A 274 8.56 -7.10 -13.05
N TYR A 275 8.57 -5.95 -12.42
CA TYR A 275 9.01 -4.72 -13.07
C TYR A 275 10.33 -4.15 -12.50
N ASN A 276 11.01 -4.91 -11.63
CA ASN A 276 12.27 -4.48 -11.01
C ASN A 276 13.35 -4.12 -12.04
N SER A 277 13.46 -4.85 -13.14
CA SER A 277 14.44 -4.61 -14.21
C SER A 277 14.19 -3.34 -15.03
N TYR A 278 13.01 -2.70 -14.89
CA TYR A 278 12.64 -1.49 -15.62
C TYR A 278 12.78 -0.23 -14.79
N ILE A 279 13.18 -0.36 -13.52
CA ILE A 279 13.32 0.76 -12.59
C ILE A 279 14.76 0.86 -12.11
N ASN A 280 15.30 2.08 -12.17
CA ASN A 280 16.55 2.42 -11.52
C ASN A 280 16.28 2.87 -10.08
N TYR A 281 17.19 2.53 -9.17
CA TYR A 281 17.13 2.99 -7.78
C TYR A 281 17.54 4.47 -7.68
N GLU A 282 16.66 5.34 -8.16
CA GLU A 282 16.81 6.79 -8.14
C GLU A 282 15.98 7.42 -7.01
N ASP A 283 16.22 8.69 -6.73
CA ASP A 283 15.53 9.47 -5.68
C ASP A 283 14.01 9.37 -5.72
N LYS A 284 13.45 9.26 -6.94
CA LYS A 284 12.01 9.05 -7.19
C LYS A 284 11.45 7.84 -6.42
N TYR A 285 12.22 6.76 -6.29
CA TYR A 285 11.80 5.52 -5.65
C TYR A 285 12.44 5.33 -4.27
N ARG A 286 13.70 5.74 -4.14
CA ARG A 286 14.49 5.69 -2.90
C ARG A 286 13.86 6.53 -1.78
N ILE A 287 13.51 7.79 -2.06
CA ILE A 287 13.01 8.71 -1.02
C ILE A 287 11.65 8.25 -0.46
N PRO A 288 10.65 7.89 -1.28
CA PRO A 288 9.39 7.34 -0.76
C PRO A 288 9.58 6.07 0.05
N LEU A 289 10.47 5.17 -0.37
CA LEU A 289 10.77 3.93 0.35
C LEU A 289 11.32 4.21 1.76
N ILE A 290 12.29 5.10 1.89
CA ILE A 290 12.85 5.50 3.20
C ILE A 290 11.77 6.13 4.08
N LYS A 291 10.90 6.95 3.51
CA LYS A 291 9.81 7.58 4.26
C LYS A 291 8.78 6.55 4.73
N LYS A 292 8.47 5.52 3.93
CA LYS A 292 7.62 4.38 4.36
C LYS A 292 8.26 3.63 5.52
N LEU A 293 9.56 3.33 5.44
CA LEU A 293 10.30 2.69 6.54
C LEU A 293 10.31 3.55 7.81
N LYS A 294 10.52 4.87 7.70
CA LYS A 294 10.44 5.79 8.85
C LYS A 294 9.03 5.87 9.44
N TYR A 295 8.00 5.78 8.60
CA TYR A 295 6.62 5.71 9.06
C TYR A 295 6.38 4.45 9.91
N LEU A 296 6.93 3.31 9.48
CA LEU A 296 6.88 2.05 10.24
C LEU A 296 7.71 2.12 11.54
N ASP A 297 8.87 2.76 11.51
CA ASP A 297 9.76 2.94 12.67
C ASP A 297 9.03 3.62 13.85
N VAL A 298 8.28 4.69 13.56
CA VAL A 298 7.47 5.39 14.57
C VAL A 298 6.44 4.46 15.23
N ARG A 299 5.90 3.49 14.48
CA ARG A 299 4.92 2.53 15.00
C ARG A 299 5.54 1.38 15.79
N LEU A 300 6.85 1.19 15.73
CA LEU A 300 7.57 0.21 16.54
C LEU A 300 7.95 0.72 17.94
N VAL A 301 7.80 2.02 18.19
CA VAL A 301 8.11 2.64 19.50
C VAL A 301 7.39 1.96 20.69
N PRO A 302 6.09 1.61 20.63
CA PRO A 302 5.41 0.91 21.73
C PRO A 302 5.99 -0.48 22.05
N TYR A 303 6.73 -1.07 21.11
CA TYR A 303 7.32 -2.40 21.21
C TYR A 303 8.80 -2.37 21.58
N HIS A 304 9.33 -1.18 21.92
CA HIS A 304 10.77 -0.99 22.20
C HIS A 304 11.66 -1.48 21.05
N LYS A 305 11.23 -1.26 19.81
CA LYS A 305 11.93 -1.64 18.58
C LYS A 305 12.17 -0.43 17.70
N ALA A 306 13.20 -0.52 16.85
CA ALA A 306 13.55 0.50 15.87
C ALA A 306 14.01 -0.15 14.57
N ILE A 307 13.93 0.60 13.47
CA ILE A 307 14.38 0.18 12.14
C ILE A 307 15.71 0.85 11.83
N ILE A 308 16.77 0.05 11.64
CA ILE A 308 18.03 0.53 11.08
C ILE A 308 17.91 0.47 9.56
N ILE A 309 18.04 1.62 8.90
CA ILE A 309 17.93 1.74 7.43
C ILE A 309 19.33 1.89 6.83
N LYS A 310 19.65 1.05 5.84
CA LYS A 310 20.90 1.10 5.08
C LYS A 310 20.57 1.35 3.60
N GLU A 311 20.95 2.52 3.10
CA GLU A 311 20.69 2.92 1.70
C GLU A 311 21.82 2.48 0.76
N ASN A 312 21.54 2.45 -0.54
CA ASN A 312 22.50 2.13 -1.61
C ASN A 312 23.20 0.78 -1.40
N GLN A 313 22.46 -0.21 -0.90
CA GLN A 313 22.98 -1.55 -0.64
C GLN A 313 22.79 -2.44 -1.87
N LEU A 314 23.76 -3.33 -2.10
CA LEU A 314 23.59 -4.41 -3.06
C LEU A 314 22.81 -5.52 -2.36
N LEU A 315 21.56 -5.71 -2.79
CA LEU A 315 20.63 -6.66 -2.18
C LEU A 315 20.83 -8.05 -2.78
N GLN A 316 20.85 -9.05 -1.90
CA GLN A 316 21.05 -10.45 -2.26
C GLN A 316 19.75 -11.25 -2.17
N ASN A 317 19.63 -12.27 -3.01
CA ASN A 317 18.56 -13.28 -2.88
C ASN A 317 18.92 -14.34 -1.83
N GLU A 318 18.00 -15.28 -1.63
CA GLU A 318 18.16 -16.40 -0.68
C GLU A 318 19.39 -17.28 -0.96
N ASN A 319 19.92 -17.25 -2.20
CA ASN A 319 21.12 -17.99 -2.59
C ASN A 319 22.41 -17.17 -2.41
N GLY A 320 22.32 -15.93 -1.91
CA GLY A 320 23.47 -15.02 -1.75
C GLY A 320 23.91 -14.33 -3.04
N ASN A 321 23.14 -14.44 -4.12
CA ASN A 321 23.46 -13.76 -5.38
C ASN A 321 22.97 -12.32 -5.33
N ASP A 322 23.80 -11.38 -5.78
CA ASP A 322 23.44 -9.98 -5.94
C ASP A 322 22.34 -9.82 -7.00
N VAL A 323 21.25 -9.14 -6.65
CA VAL A 323 20.06 -9.01 -7.51
C VAL A 323 19.82 -7.57 -7.97
N CYS A 324 19.94 -6.60 -7.05
CA CYS A 324 19.76 -5.19 -7.38
C CYS A 324 20.32 -4.27 -6.29
N TYR A 325 20.51 -3.00 -6.63
CA TYR A 325 20.73 -1.95 -5.62
C TYR A 325 19.41 -1.52 -4.98
N GLY A 326 19.41 -1.28 -3.67
CA GLY A 326 18.21 -0.89 -2.94
C GLY A 326 18.44 -0.37 -1.52
N THR A 327 17.35 -0.32 -0.75
CA THR A 327 17.38 -0.04 0.69
C THR A 327 17.23 -1.36 1.45
N ASP A 328 18.18 -1.67 2.32
CA ASP A 328 18.02 -2.71 3.33
C ASP A 328 17.56 -2.09 4.65
N ALA A 329 16.84 -2.88 5.45
CA ALA A 329 16.38 -2.45 6.76
C ALA A 329 16.16 -3.62 7.71
N GLU A 330 16.60 -3.44 8.95
CA GLU A 330 16.50 -4.45 10.00
C GLU A 330 15.80 -3.88 11.25
N ILE A 331 14.94 -4.70 11.85
CA ILE A 331 14.29 -4.36 13.12
C ILE A 331 15.19 -4.81 14.25
N VAL A 332 15.58 -3.86 15.11
CA VAL A 332 16.39 -4.12 16.29
C VAL A 332 15.61 -3.81 17.56
N ASN A 333 15.89 -4.58 18.61
CA ASN A 333 15.42 -4.22 19.95
C ASN A 333 16.19 -2.98 20.40
N VAL A 334 15.46 -1.95 20.79
CA VAL A 334 15.99 -0.82 21.53
C VAL A 334 16.18 -1.31 22.97
N LYS A 335 17.24 -2.11 23.18
CA LYS A 335 17.86 -2.17 24.51
C LYS A 335 18.21 -0.74 24.89
N GLU A 336 18.35 -0.45 26.17
CA GLU A 336 18.95 0.81 26.61
C GLU A 336 20.37 0.92 26.03
N SER A 337 20.50 1.38 24.78
CA SER A 337 21.76 1.49 24.04
C SER A 337 22.50 2.72 24.53
N LYS A 338 22.95 2.67 25.79
CA LYS A 338 24.27 3.16 26.12
C LYS A 338 25.21 1.96 25.99
N THR A 339 26.39 2.21 25.43
CA THR A 339 27.49 1.26 25.18
C THR A 339 27.27 0.26 24.04
N GLU A 340 27.64 0.68 22.83
CA GLU A 340 28.73 0.09 22.02
C GLU A 340 28.63 0.54 20.56
N ILE A 341 29.08 1.77 20.27
CA ILE A 341 29.70 2.12 18.97
C ILE A 341 30.91 2.99 19.28
N HIS A 342 31.96 2.37 19.78
CA HIS A 342 33.32 2.88 19.66
C HIS A 342 34.27 1.72 19.37
N ASN A 343 35.05 1.91 18.31
CA ASN A 343 36.22 1.15 17.86
C ASN A 343 35.96 -0.10 16.99
N ASN A 344 35.95 0.11 15.67
CA ASN A 344 37.19 -0.10 14.91
C ASN A 344 37.18 0.68 13.58
N ASN A 345 38.18 1.55 13.44
CA ASN A 345 38.55 2.28 12.23
C ASN A 345 39.10 1.33 11.16
N ASN A 346 38.83 1.61 9.88
CA ASN A 346 39.83 2.19 8.97
C ASN A 346 39.24 2.45 7.57
N ASN A 347 39.25 3.74 7.20
CA ASN A 347 39.27 4.37 5.86
C ASN A 347 38.11 4.06 4.89
N SER A 348 37.42 5.02 4.27
CA SER A 348 37.84 6.37 3.82
C SER A 348 36.67 7.36 3.79
N ASP A 349 36.98 8.61 4.13
CA ASP A 349 36.16 9.81 4.03
C ASP A 349 35.32 9.94 2.75
N THR A 350 34.03 10.22 2.92
CA THR A 350 33.44 11.52 2.58
C THR A 350 32.15 11.71 3.37
N ASP A 351 32.28 12.26 4.58
CA ASP A 351 31.19 12.60 5.49
C ASP A 351 30.43 13.84 4.98
N LEU A 352 29.29 13.63 4.32
CA LEU A 352 28.27 14.67 4.18
C LEU A 352 27.42 14.66 5.45
N LYS A 353 27.85 15.51 6.40
CA LYS A 353 27.21 15.82 7.69
C LYS A 353 25.68 15.88 7.57
N THR A 354 24.98 14.85 8.06
CA THR A 354 23.60 15.02 8.52
C THR A 354 23.65 15.84 9.80
N SER A 355 22.94 16.97 9.82
CA SER A 355 22.90 17.88 10.96
C SER A 355 22.30 17.17 12.18
N LYS A 356 23.18 16.70 13.07
CA LYS A 356 22.80 16.23 14.41
C LYS A 356 22.18 17.41 15.16
N GLN A 357 20.85 17.46 15.23
CA GLN A 357 20.12 18.38 16.08
C GLN A 357 20.68 18.29 17.52
N LEU A 358 20.92 19.45 18.16
CA LEU A 358 21.39 19.51 19.54
C LEU A 358 20.43 18.78 20.48
N THR A 359 20.95 18.14 21.53
CA THR A 359 20.11 17.49 22.54
C THR A 359 19.28 18.53 23.29
N THR A 360 18.21 18.10 23.97
CA THR A 360 17.38 19.00 24.79
C THR A 360 18.22 19.78 25.82
N ASN A 361 19.22 19.14 26.44
CA ASN A 361 20.12 19.81 27.38
C ASN A 361 21.01 20.85 26.68
N GLN A 362 21.62 20.47 25.56
CA GLN A 362 22.47 21.35 24.75
C GLN A 362 21.70 22.58 24.24
N ILE A 363 20.45 22.41 23.81
CA ILE A 363 19.59 23.53 23.40
C ILE A 363 19.33 24.47 24.58
N VAL A 364 19.01 23.93 25.76
CA VAL A 364 18.76 24.76 26.96
C VAL A 364 20.03 25.50 27.39
N LEU A 365 21.19 24.85 27.35
CA LEU A 365 22.49 25.46 27.63
C LEU A 365 22.85 26.54 26.61
N LEU A 366 22.71 26.26 25.32
CA LEU A 366 22.92 27.26 24.28
C LEU A 366 22.02 28.48 24.48
N LEU A 367 20.73 28.26 24.76
CA LEU A 367 19.79 29.34 25.06
C LEU A 367 20.18 30.14 26.31
N GLN A 368 20.77 29.50 27.31
CA GLN A 368 21.32 30.17 28.48
C GLN A 368 22.49 31.07 28.10
N GLU A 369 23.46 30.56 27.35
CA GLU A 369 24.66 31.30 26.92
C GLU A 369 24.33 32.48 26.00
N VAL A 370 23.35 32.33 25.09
CA VAL A 370 22.90 33.46 24.25
C VAL A 370 21.98 34.45 24.97
N GLY A 371 21.75 34.28 26.27
CA GLY A 371 20.94 35.19 27.09
C GLY A 371 19.44 35.11 26.83
N PHE A 372 18.92 34.01 26.28
CA PHE A 372 17.47 33.86 26.02
C PHE A 372 16.65 33.98 27.31
N PHE A 373 17.11 33.39 28.41
CA PHE A 373 16.41 33.41 29.68
C PHE A 373 16.48 34.75 30.43
N THR A 374 17.39 35.66 30.04
CA THR A 374 17.55 36.98 30.67
C THR A 374 16.60 38.03 30.08
N HIS A 375 15.87 37.70 29.02
CA HIS A 375 14.88 38.61 28.44
C HIS A 375 13.73 38.85 29.43
N PRO A 376 13.31 40.11 29.73
CA PRO A 376 12.37 40.41 30.82
C PRO A 376 11.01 39.70 30.75
N LYS A 377 10.54 39.37 29.54
CA LYS A 377 9.29 38.62 29.32
C LYS A 377 9.44 37.12 29.54
N ILE A 378 10.65 36.58 29.35
CA ILE A 378 10.97 35.15 29.48
C ILE A 378 11.33 34.86 30.93
N GLU A 379 12.15 35.70 31.56
CA GLU A 379 12.53 35.59 32.96
C GLU A 379 11.31 35.56 33.90
N LYS A 380 10.31 36.41 33.65
CA LYS A 380 9.06 36.48 34.42
C LYS A 380 8.07 35.34 34.13
N ALA A 381 8.30 34.55 33.09
CA ALA A 381 7.43 33.44 32.74
C ALA A 381 7.71 32.21 33.61
N THR A 382 6.69 31.40 33.90
CA THR A 382 6.88 30.13 34.61
C THR A 382 7.73 29.17 33.78
N LYS A 383 8.46 28.26 34.44
CA LYS A 383 9.29 27.25 33.75
C LYS A 383 8.45 26.40 32.78
N GLU A 384 7.17 26.16 33.08
CA GLU A 384 6.20 25.56 32.15
C GLU A 384 6.04 26.39 30.87
N LYS A 385 5.75 27.69 30.99
CA LYS A 385 5.57 28.58 29.83
C LYS A 385 6.86 28.75 29.02
N GLN A 386 8.01 28.82 29.71
CA GLN A 386 9.32 28.83 29.05
C GLN A 386 9.53 27.52 28.25
N SER A 387 9.21 26.37 28.84
CA SER A 387 9.35 25.08 28.18
C SER A 387 8.42 24.86 27.00
N GLU A 388 7.18 25.38 27.06
CA GLU A 388 6.24 25.38 25.93
C GLU A 388 6.73 26.26 24.79
N LEU A 389 7.28 27.44 25.10
CA LEU A 389 7.84 28.33 24.09
C LEU A 389 9.02 27.68 23.37
N ILE A 390 9.98 27.12 24.12
CA ILE A 390 11.13 26.42 23.55
C ILE A 390 10.67 25.19 22.75
N SER A 391 9.69 24.43 23.25
CA SER A 391 9.09 23.28 22.56
C SER A 391 8.52 23.67 21.19
N LYS A 392 7.86 24.82 21.07
CA LYS A 392 7.37 25.35 19.79
C LYS A 392 8.50 25.74 18.83
N ILE A 393 9.67 26.13 19.33
CA ILE A 393 10.83 26.53 18.51
C ILE A 393 11.58 25.29 17.99
N CYS A 394 11.82 24.29 18.84
CA CYS A 394 12.68 23.16 18.50
C CYS A 394 11.95 21.83 18.21
N GLY A 395 10.63 21.77 18.40
CA GLY A 395 9.83 20.55 18.20
C GLY A 395 10.04 19.47 19.25
N LEU A 396 10.72 19.78 20.37
CA LEU A 396 11.03 18.82 21.44
C LEU A 396 9.97 18.80 22.54
N ASN A 397 9.94 17.71 23.31
CA ASN A 397 8.97 17.52 24.40
C ASN A 397 9.12 18.57 25.52
N SER A 398 8.05 19.32 25.79
CA SER A 398 8.03 20.40 26.80
C SER A 398 8.33 19.92 28.22
N LYS A 399 7.89 18.71 28.61
CA LYS A 399 8.20 18.13 29.93
C LYS A 399 9.70 17.91 30.10
N ASN A 400 10.37 17.39 29.07
CA ASN A 400 11.82 17.17 29.11
C ASN A 400 12.58 18.51 29.14
N ILE A 401 12.18 19.47 28.30
CA ILE A 401 12.75 20.83 28.30
C ILE A 401 12.61 21.45 29.69
N LYS A 402 11.42 21.39 30.31
CA LYS A 402 11.18 21.92 31.66
C LYS A 402 12.16 21.34 32.68
N THR A 403 12.39 20.03 32.67
CA THR A 403 13.35 19.37 33.56
C THR A 403 14.77 19.91 33.35
N HIS A 404 15.17 20.22 32.12
CA HIS A 404 16.48 20.79 31.84
C HIS A 404 16.59 22.27 32.21
N ILE A 405 15.53 23.07 32.04
CA ILE A 405 15.53 24.46 32.55
C ILE A 405 15.64 24.48 34.08
N GLN A 406 14.99 23.54 34.78
CA GLN A 406 15.11 23.41 36.24
C GLN A 406 16.53 23.02 36.69
N LYS A 407 17.35 22.41 35.83
CA LYS A 407 18.75 22.09 36.15
C LYS A 407 19.65 23.33 36.12
N LEU A 408 19.28 24.38 35.40
CA LEU A 408 20.03 25.65 35.39
C LEU A 408 20.06 26.31 36.78
N ASP A 409 19.05 26.04 37.62
CA ASP A 409 18.95 26.59 38.97
C ASP A 409 19.73 25.74 40.01
N LYS A 410 20.37 24.63 39.61
CA LYS A 410 21.11 23.73 40.50
C LYS A 410 22.59 24.07 40.55
N LYS A 411 23.24 23.72 41.67
CA LYS A 411 24.70 23.86 41.81
C LYS A 411 25.42 22.83 40.93
N PRO A 412 26.62 23.16 40.38
CA PRO A 412 27.41 22.21 39.58
C PRO A 412 27.69 20.87 40.28
N SER A 413 27.79 20.86 41.61
CA SER A 413 27.98 19.64 42.42
C SER A 413 26.79 18.67 42.39
N GLU A 414 25.62 19.10 41.93
CA GLU A 414 24.39 18.30 41.80
C GLU A 414 24.15 17.82 40.36
N LEU A 415 25.05 18.17 39.44
CA LEU A 415 24.94 17.91 38.01
C LEU A 415 26.04 16.91 37.65
N GLY A 416 25.66 15.70 37.23
CA GLY A 416 26.63 14.62 36.94
C GLY A 416 27.54 14.93 35.75
N ASP A 417 28.62 14.16 35.59
CA ASP A 417 29.75 14.37 34.66
C ASP A 417 29.37 14.65 33.19
N ASN A 418 28.18 14.19 32.75
CA ASN A 418 27.70 14.44 31.39
C ASN A 418 27.22 15.88 31.17
N TYR A 419 26.93 16.65 32.23
CA TYR A 419 26.50 18.04 32.12
C TYR A 419 27.66 18.95 31.69
N GLN A 420 28.86 18.74 32.24
CA GLN A 420 30.05 19.49 31.84
C GLN A 420 30.40 19.24 30.37
N LYS A 421 30.31 18.00 29.90
CA LYS A 421 30.52 17.66 28.48
C LYS A 421 29.56 18.39 27.53
N ASP A 422 28.32 18.61 27.97
CA ASP A 422 27.35 19.38 27.17
C ASP A 422 27.67 20.88 27.17
N ILE A 423 28.22 21.42 28.26
CA ILE A 423 28.74 22.81 28.31
C ILE A 423 29.92 22.95 27.35
N ASP A 424 30.94 22.10 27.49
CA ASP A 424 32.16 22.15 26.67
C ASP A 424 31.81 22.12 25.16
N LYS A 425 30.80 21.30 24.80
CA LYS A 425 30.33 21.21 23.42
C LYS A 425 29.58 22.47 22.95
N ILE A 426 28.84 23.15 23.82
CA ILE A 426 28.19 24.42 23.47
C ILE A 426 29.24 25.53 23.34
N ASP A 427 30.21 25.58 24.23
CA ASP A 427 31.32 26.53 24.15
C ASP A 427 32.11 26.33 22.86
N ASP A 428 32.43 25.08 22.48
CA ASP A 428 33.04 24.76 21.19
C ASP A 428 32.20 25.26 20.01
N ILE A 429 30.87 25.13 20.06
CA ILE A 429 29.99 25.62 18.99
C ILE A 429 30.02 27.15 18.91
N LEU A 430 29.96 27.85 20.05
CA LEU A 430 29.98 29.30 20.10
C LEU A 430 31.34 29.87 19.68
N ASN A 431 32.44 29.25 20.11
CA ASN A 431 33.80 29.63 19.73
C ASN A 431 34.08 29.43 18.24
N ASN A 432 33.42 28.45 17.59
CA ASN A 432 33.51 28.25 16.15
C ASN A 432 32.67 29.26 15.33
N LEU A 433 31.89 30.14 15.98
CA LEU A 433 31.14 31.21 15.32
C LEU A 433 31.87 32.56 15.35
N GLU A 434 32.90 32.71 16.19
CA GLU A 434 33.86 33.82 16.16
C GLU A 434 34.93 33.60 15.07
#